data_AF-A0A367AJL2-F1
#
_entry.id   AF-A0A367AJL2-F1
#
_cell.length_a   1.000
_cell.length_b   1.000
_cell.length_c   1.000
_cell.angle_alpha   90.00
_cell.angle_beta   90.00
_cell.angle_gamma   90.00
#
_symmetry.space_group_name_H-M   'P 1'
#
loop_
_entity.id
_entity.type
_entity.pdbx_description
1 polymer ?
#
loop_
_entity_poly.entity_id
_entity_poly.type
_entity_poly.pdbx_seq_one_letter_code
_entity_poly.pdbx_strand_id
1 'polypeptide(L)' 'MSTAEQPAEPTTTYEQAREELADVVRRLEAGGLTLEESLTLWERGEELATLCQHWLDRARERLAAAAPADDQG' A
#
# COMPACT_ATOMS: atom_id res chain seq x y z
N MET A 1 5.73 12.11 -30.60
CA MET A 1 6.39 11.29 -29.56
C MET A 1 5.50 11.36 -28.33
N SER A 2 4.78 10.30 -27.98
CA SER A 2 3.98 10.27 -26.76
C SER A 2 4.88 9.85 -25.62
N THR A 3 5.26 10.79 -24.76
CA THR A 3 5.80 10.47 -23.45
C THR A 3 4.66 9.78 -22.70
N ALA A 4 4.74 8.46 -22.55
CA ALA A 4 3.82 7.72 -21.69
C ALA A 4 3.98 8.28 -20.27
N GLU A 5 2.91 8.87 -19.76
CA GLU A 5 2.82 9.41 -18.41
C GLU A 5 3.02 8.23 -17.45
N GLN A 6 4.24 8.10 -16.91
CA GLN A 6 4.52 7.11 -15.88
C GLN A 6 3.64 7.48 -14.67
N PRO A 7 2.86 6.54 -14.12
CA PRO A 7 2.04 6.83 -12.95
C PRO A 7 2.96 7.36 -11.86
N ALA A 8 2.62 8.54 -11.32
CA ALA A 8 3.39 9.17 -10.27
C ALA A 8 3.50 8.21 -9.09
N GLU A 9 4.73 7.89 -8.68
CA GLU A 9 4.92 7.07 -7.49
C GLU A 9 4.31 7.78 -6.28
N PRO A 10 3.62 7.03 -5.40
CA PRO A 10 3.11 7.62 -4.18
C PRO A 10 4.26 8.22 -3.38
N THR A 11 4.06 9.43 -2.85
CA THR A 11 5.07 10.17 -2.09
C THR A 11 5.35 9.53 -0.72
N THR A 12 4.47 8.65 -0.26
CA THR A 12 4.57 7.93 1.01
C THR A 12 5.23 6.58 0.81
N THR A 13 6.25 6.29 1.62
CA THR A 13 6.97 5.00 1.59
C THR A 13 6.12 3.85 2.16
N TYR A 14 6.49 2.60 1.85
CA TYR A 14 5.85 1.41 2.43
C TYR A 14 5.85 1.43 3.97
N GLU A 15 6.99 1.76 4.59
CA GLU A 15 7.11 1.73 6.05
C GLU A 15 6.20 2.77 6.72
N GLN A 16 6.13 3.97 6.16
CA GLN A 16 5.23 5.02 6.63
C GLN A 16 3.76 4.62 6.47
N ALA A 17 3.38 4.07 5.31
CA ALA A 17 2.02 3.61 5.08
C ALA A 17 1.62 2.48 6.04
N ARG A 18 2.56 1.54 6.30
CA ARG A 18 2.35 0.42 7.22
C ARG A 18 2.23 0.89 8.67
N GLU A 19 3.05 1.84 9.09
CA GLU A 19 3.00 2.43 10.44
C GLU A 19 1.67 3.15 10.67
N GLU A 20 1.25 3.99 9.71
CA GLU A 20 -0.04 4.69 9.80
C GLU A 20 -1.22 3.70 9.81
N LEU A 21 -1.16 2.63 9.01
CA LEU A 21 -2.18 1.59 9.00
C LEU A 21 -2.29 0.87 10.35
N ALA A 22 -1.15 0.55 10.97
CA ALA A 22 -1.13 -0.07 12.29
C ALA A 22 -1.76 0.84 13.35
N ASP A 23 -1.54 2.15 13.24
CA ASP A 23 -2.15 3.14 14.13
C ASP A 23 -3.66 3.26 13.93
N VAL A 24 -4.13 3.23 12.68
CA VAL A 24 -5.56 3.20 12.35
C VAL A 24 -6.24 1.96 12.96
N VAL A 25 -5.66 0.78 12.75
CA VAL A 25 -6.18 -0.48 13.30
C VAL A 25 -6.22 -0.42 14.83
N ARG A 26 -5.13 0.01 15.47
CA ARG A 26 -5.07 0.14 16.92
C ARG A 26 -6.16 1.06 17.49
N ARG A 27 -6.48 2.16 16.78
CA ARG A 27 -7.56 3.08 17.18
C ARG A 27 -8.94 2.47 17.02
N LEU A 28 -9.18 1.74 15.93
CA LEU A 28 -10.43 1.01 15.71
C LEU A 28 -10.64 -0.07 16.77
N GLU A 29 -9.59 -0.84 17.10
CA GLU A 29 -9.63 -1.91 18.10
C GLU A 29 -9.80 -1.40 19.54
N ALA A 30 -9.28 -0.21 19.85
CA ALA A 30 -9.47 0.42 21.16
C ALA A 30 -10.96 0.74 21.45
N GLY A 31 -11.78 0.92 20.40
CA GLY A 31 -13.18 1.30 20.52
C GLY A 31 -13.37 2.71 21.10
N GLY A 32 -14.58 3.01 21.55
CA GLY A 32 -14.92 4.32 22.11
C GLY A 32 -15.11 5.45 21.09
N LEU A 33 -15.05 5.12 19.79
CA LEU A 33 -15.33 6.01 18.68
C LEU A 33 -16.82 6.04 18.35
N THR A 34 -17.28 7.15 17.82
CA THR A 34 -18.58 7.22 17.14
C THR A 34 -18.54 6.43 15.83
N LEU A 35 -19.73 6.15 15.27
CA LEU A 35 -19.84 5.49 13.97
C LEU A 35 -19.12 6.27 12.86
N GLU A 36 -19.28 7.59 12.83
CA GLU A 36 -18.67 8.45 11.80
C GLU A 36 -17.14 8.46 11.88
N GLU A 37 -16.59 8.55 13.10
CA GLU A 37 -15.14 8.42 13.32
C GLU A 37 -14.62 7.04 12.94
N SER A 38 -15.38 5.98 13.25
CA SER A 38 -15.02 4.60 12.89
C SER A 38 -15.00 4.40 11.38
N LEU A 39 -15.96 4.97 10.65
CA LEU A 39 -16.01 4.93 9.19
C LEU A 39 -14.86 5.71 8.57
N THR A 40 -14.56 6.90 9.09
CA THR A 40 -13.44 7.72 8.61
C THR A 40 -12.10 6.99 8.76
N LEU A 41 -11.88 6.33 9.91
CA LEU A 41 -10.68 5.53 10.14
C LEU A 41 -10.65 4.29 9.25
N TRP A 42 -11.78 3.63 9.04
CA TRP A 42 -11.86 2.48 8.15
C TRP A 42 -11.48 2.86 6.71
N GLU A 43 -12.07 3.94 6.17
CA GLU A 43 -11.74 4.44 4.82
C GLU A 43 -10.25 4.75 4.69
N ARG A 44 -9.67 5.41 5.69
CA ARG A 44 -8.23 5.68 5.73
C ARG A 44 -7.40 4.39 5.78
N GLY A 45 -7.86 3.39 6.53
CA GLY A 45 -7.24 2.06 6.58
C GLY A 45 -7.21 1.37 5.22
N GLU A 46 -8.32 1.42 4.47
CA GLU A 46 -8.42 0.85 3.11
C GLU A 46 -7.48 1.53 2.12
N GLU A 47 -7.37 2.87 2.18
CA GLU A 47 -6.41 3.63 1.37
C GLU A 47 -4.96 3.19 1.66
N LEU A 48 -4.61 3.08 2.95
CA LEU A 48 -3.27 2.69 3.37
C LEU A 48 -2.95 1.24 3.02
N ALA A 49 -3.93 0.34 3.13
CA ALA A 49 -3.79 -1.05 2.71
C ALA A 49 -3.54 -1.15 1.20
N THR A 50 -4.29 -0.39 0.40
CA THR A 50 -4.09 -0.29 -1.05
C THR A 50 -2.69 0.21 -1.39
N LEU A 51 -2.22 1.23 -0.69
CA LEU A 51 -0.87 1.77 -0.87
C LEU A 51 0.22 0.76 -0.49
N CYS A 52 0.06 0.04 0.63
CA CYS A 52 0.97 -1.02 1.02
C CYS A 52 1.04 -2.12 -0.05
N GLN A 53 -0.12 -2.52 -0.59
CA GLN A 53 -0.21 -3.52 -1.64
C GLN A 53 0.50 -3.06 -2.92
N HIS A 54 0.32 -1.80 -3.33
CA HIS A 54 1.03 -1.21 -4.47
C HIS A 54 2.56 -1.34 -4.33
N TRP A 55 3.11 -1.02 -3.16
CA TRP A 55 4.55 -1.14 -2.92
C TRP A 55 5.03 -2.60 -2.98
N LEU A 56 4.26 -3.54 -2.43
CA LEU A 56 4.59 -4.97 -2.48
C LEU A 56 4.56 -5.51 -3.91
N ASP A 57 3.60 -5.08 -4.71
CA ASP A 57 3.49 -5.50 -6.12
C ASP A 57 4.65 -4.93 -6.96
N ARG A 58 5.01 -3.66 -6.77
CA ARG A 58 6.22 -3.07 -7.38
C ARG A 58 7.48 -3.84 -7.01
N ALA A 59 7.62 -4.26 -5.75
CA ALA A 59 8.75 -5.07 -5.31
C ALA A 59 8.77 -6.45 -6.00
N ARG A 60 7.61 -7.10 -6.12
CA ARG A 60 7.46 -8.39 -6.82
C ARG A 60 7.80 -8.27 -8.30
N GLU A 61 7.33 -7.24 -8.98
CA GLU A 61 7.65 -6.96 -10.39
C GLU A 61 9.16 -6.80 -10.60
N ARG A 62 9.83 -6.05 -9.72
CA ARG A 62 11.29 -5.87 -9.77
C ARG A 62 12.05 -7.18 -9.56
N LEU A 63 11.58 -8.03 -8.65
CA LEU A 63 12.16 -9.36 -8.43
C LEU A 63 11.95 -10.26 -9.64
N ALA A 64 10.75 -10.27 -10.23
CA ALA A 64 10.45 -11.05 -11.44
C ALA A 64 11.29 -10.60 -12.64
N ALA A 65 11.49 -9.29 -12.82
CA ALA A 65 12.33 -8.74 -13.89
C ALA A 65 13.83 -9.04 -13.70
N ALA A 66 14.28 -9.23 -12.45
CA ALA A 66 15.66 -9.55 -12.11
C ALA A 66 15.95 -11.06 -12.10
N ALA A 67 14.92 -11.91 -12.18
CA ALA A 67 15.09 -13.36 -12.22
C ALA A 67 15.70 -13.76 -13.58
N PRO A 68 16.80 -14.54 -13.60
CA PRO A 68 17.33 -15.09 -14.84
C PRO A 68 16.29 -16.06 -15.43
N ALA A 69 16.15 -16.05 -16.76
CA ALA A 69 15.28 -16.95 -17.50
C ALA A 69 15.87 -18.38 -17.54
N ASP A 70 16.13 -18.99 -16.39
CA ASP A 70 16.73 -20.31 -16.29
C ASP A 70 15.73 -21.26 -15.63
N ASP A 71 14.79 -21.79 -16.43
CA ASP A 71 14.40 -23.22 -16.45
C ASP A 71 13.29 -23.46 -17.51
N GLN A 72 13.67 -23.44 -18.78
CA GLN A 72 12.94 -24.16 -19.84
C GLN A 72 13.98 -24.97 -20.62
N GLY A 73 14.41 -26.08 -20.01
CA GLY A 73 14.98 -27.22 -20.70
C GLY A 73 13.88 -28.15 -21.20
#